data_AF-A0A6V8NVT9-F1
#
_entry.id   AF-A0A6V8NVT9-F1
#
_cell.length_a   1.000
_cell.length_b   1.000
_cell.length_c   1.000
_cell.angle_alpha   90.00
_cell.angle_beta   90.00
_cell.angle_gamma   90.00
#
_symmetry.space_group_name_H-M   'P 1'
#
loop_
_entity.id
_entity.type
_entity.pdbx_description
1 polymer ?
#
loop_
_entity_poly.entity_id
_entity_poly.type
_entity_poly.pdbx_seq_one_letter_code
_entity_poly.pdbx_strand_id
1 'polypeptide(L)'
;MAIMEKYQEKAREVFGEVCIDKSLVQKMGFERNIPSYVAEWLIERHTPKGELDHEAKTKIIGFINDHLPSKRQREFLRNKLLNGESIIILDDFSVSIDLGSGRRNLKIPSLDIDNAYIEKLPKHVLAKMFTFDIM
;
A
#
# COMPACT_ATOMS: atom_id res chain seq x y z
N MET A 1 -0.99 -11.31 -32.05
CA MET A 1 -1.78 -11.16 -30.80
C MET A 1 -1.96 -12.47 -30.05
N ALA A 2 -2.36 -13.59 -30.69
CA ALA A 2 -2.64 -14.87 -30.02
C ALA A 2 -1.53 -15.48 -29.14
N ILE A 3 -0.25 -15.16 -29.39
CA ILE A 3 0.86 -15.66 -28.57
C ILE A 3 0.92 -14.97 -27.20
N MET A 4 0.54 -13.69 -27.13
CA MET A 4 0.63 -12.88 -25.89
C MET A 4 -0.41 -13.32 -24.86
N GLU A 5 -1.66 -13.55 -25.30
CA GLU A 5 -2.74 -14.06 -24.45
C GLU A 5 -2.39 -15.41 -23.83
N LYS A 6 -1.76 -16.30 -24.61
CA LYS A 6 -1.31 -17.63 -24.15
C LYS A 6 -0.29 -17.54 -23.00
N TYR A 7 0.63 -16.58 -23.01
CA TYR A 7 1.61 -16.42 -21.94
C TYR A 7 1.01 -15.77 -20.68
N GLN A 8 0.04 -14.86 -20.83
CA GLN A 8 -0.66 -14.26 -19.70
C GLN A 8 -1.51 -15.31 -18.96
N GLU A 9 -2.20 -16.18 -19.68
CA GLU A 9 -2.94 -17.30 -19.12
C GLU A 9 -2.00 -18.28 -18.40
N LYS A 10 -0.88 -18.66 -19.03
CA LYS A 10 0.15 -19.52 -18.43
C LYS A 10 0.73 -18.90 -17.15
N ALA A 11 0.98 -17.59 -17.16
CA ALA A 11 1.51 -16.87 -16.00
C ALA A 11 0.49 -16.87 -14.86
N ARG A 12 -0.80 -16.60 -15.13
CA ARG A 12 -1.87 -16.72 -14.12
C ARG A 12 -2.03 -18.14 -13.60
N GLU A 13 -1.92 -19.15 -14.46
CA GLU A 13 -2.01 -20.57 -14.08
C GLU A 13 -0.86 -20.98 -13.14
N VAL A 14 0.38 -20.57 -13.44
CA VAL A 14 1.57 -20.96 -12.68
C VAL A 14 1.78 -20.12 -11.42
N PHE A 15 1.53 -18.81 -11.52
CA PHE A 15 1.87 -17.84 -10.47
C PHE A 15 0.64 -17.32 -9.72
N GLY A 16 -0.59 -17.58 -10.18
CA GLY A 16 -1.82 -17.30 -9.44
C GLY A 16 -1.90 -15.87 -8.93
N GLU A 17 -2.04 -15.72 -7.61
CA GLU A 17 -2.20 -14.44 -6.90
C GLU A 17 -0.96 -13.53 -6.98
N VAL A 18 0.24 -14.06 -7.23
CA VAL A 18 1.45 -13.22 -7.41
C VAL A 18 1.60 -12.70 -8.84
N CYS A 19 0.72 -13.09 -9.77
CA CYS A 19 0.69 -12.58 -11.14
C CYS A 19 -0.15 -11.29 -11.24
N ILE A 20 0.52 -10.15 -11.38
CA ILE A 20 -0.12 -8.83 -11.43
C ILE A 20 -0.39 -8.39 -12.87
N ASP A 21 -1.65 -8.04 -13.18
CA ASP A 21 -2.01 -7.45 -14.47
C ASP A 21 -1.75 -5.93 -14.48
N LYS A 22 -0.56 -5.54 -14.94
CA LYS A 22 -0.14 -4.13 -15.06
C LYS A 22 -1.04 -3.30 -15.99
N SER A 23 -1.80 -3.93 -16.90
CA SER A 23 -2.75 -3.19 -17.75
C SER A 23 -3.90 -2.60 -16.93
N LEU A 24 -4.26 -3.23 -15.81
CA LEU A 24 -5.29 -2.70 -14.90
C LEU A 24 -4.81 -1.45 -14.18
N VAL A 25 -3.53 -1.37 -13.82
CA VAL A 25 -2.91 -0.17 -13.22
C VAL A 25 -3.04 1.02 -14.17
N GLN A 26 -2.73 0.81 -15.45
CA GLN A 26 -2.87 1.85 -16.48
C GLN A 26 -4.32 2.26 -16.69
N LYS A 27 -5.25 1.28 -16.73
CA LYS A 27 -6.70 1.52 -16.88
C LYS A 27 -7.34 2.22 -15.67
N MET A 28 -6.73 2.12 -14.49
CA MET A 28 -7.19 2.78 -13.28
C MET A 28 -6.96 4.30 -13.35
N GLY A 29 -5.82 4.73 -13.89
CA GLY A 29 -5.51 6.14 -14.08
C GLY A 29 -5.42 6.92 -12.76
N PHE A 30 -4.65 6.42 -11.78
CA PHE A 30 -4.47 7.07 -10.49
C PHE A 30 -4.03 8.55 -10.64
N GLU A 31 -4.81 9.47 -10.08
CA GLU A 31 -4.53 10.92 -10.14
C GLU A 31 -3.42 11.35 -9.16
N ARG A 32 -3.27 10.60 -8.06
CA ARG A 32 -2.26 10.86 -7.04
C ARG A 32 -1.02 10.04 -7.36
N ASN A 33 0.16 10.61 -7.09
CA ASN A 33 1.41 9.89 -7.21
C ASN A 33 1.49 8.80 -6.12
N ILE A 34 1.17 7.58 -6.52
CA ILE A 34 1.16 6.39 -5.67
C ILE A 34 2.24 5.46 -6.20
N PRO A 35 3.13 4.91 -5.34
CA PRO A 35 4.11 3.93 -5.78
C PRO A 35 3.46 2.74 -6.48
N SER A 36 4.10 2.23 -7.54
CA SER A 36 3.50 1.19 -8.40
C SER A 36 3.07 -0.05 -7.61
N TYR A 37 3.87 -0.51 -6.64
CA TYR A 37 3.53 -1.68 -5.82
C TYR A 37 2.26 -1.46 -4.96
N VAL A 38 2.00 -0.23 -4.51
CA VAL A 38 0.78 0.11 -3.76
C VAL A 38 -0.42 0.13 -4.70
N ALA A 39 -0.26 0.72 -5.88
CA ALA A 39 -1.29 0.76 -6.91
C ALA A 39 -1.71 -0.66 -7.35
N GLU A 40 -0.72 -1.53 -7.57
CA GLU A 40 -0.92 -2.94 -7.90
C GLU A 40 -1.67 -3.68 -6.77
N TRP A 41 -1.24 -3.52 -5.52
CA TRP A 41 -1.90 -4.10 -4.36
C TRP A 41 -3.35 -3.61 -4.18
N LEU A 42 -3.60 -2.31 -4.40
CA LEU A 42 -4.95 -1.75 -4.31
C LEU A 42 -5.90 -2.38 -5.33
N ILE A 43 -5.41 -2.62 -6.55
CA ILE A 43 -6.17 -3.28 -7.60
C ILE A 43 -6.43 -4.73 -7.21
N GLU A 44 -5.40 -5.51 -6.94
CA GLU A 44 -5.52 -6.93 -6.54
C GLU A 44 -6.54 -7.13 -5.40
N ARG A 45 -6.44 -6.29 -4.36
CA ARG A 45 -7.33 -6.32 -3.19
C ARG A 45 -8.80 -6.07 -3.53
N HIS A 46 -9.09 -5.22 -4.51
CA HIS A 46 -10.45 -4.82 -4.87
C HIS A 46 -10.97 -5.50 -6.14
N THR A 47 -10.11 -6.24 -6.85
CA THR A 47 -10.44 -7.01 -8.05
C THR A 47 -10.04 -8.48 -7.90
N PRO A 48 -10.55 -9.23 -6.91
CA PRO A 48 -10.16 -10.63 -6.69
C PRO A 48 -10.53 -11.55 -7.86
N LYS A 49 -11.48 -11.15 -8.72
CA LYS A 49 -11.85 -11.85 -9.96
C LYS A 49 -11.07 -11.36 -11.19
N GLY A 50 -10.13 -10.43 -11.02
CA GLY A 50 -9.33 -9.84 -12.10
C GLY A 50 -10.05 -8.79 -12.94
N GLU A 51 -11.26 -8.37 -12.54
CA GLU A 51 -12.07 -7.40 -13.29
C GLU A 51 -12.07 -6.04 -12.60
N LEU A 52 -11.66 -5.00 -13.33
CA LEU A 52 -11.68 -3.61 -12.87
C LEU A 52 -12.95 -2.90 -13.38
N ASP A 53 -14.07 -3.22 -12.77
CA ASP A 53 -15.37 -2.58 -13.05
C ASP A 53 -15.52 -1.22 -12.35
N HIS A 54 -16.67 -0.57 -12.56
CA HIS A 54 -16.95 0.74 -11.98
C HIS A 54 -17.01 0.71 -10.44
N GLU A 55 -17.50 -0.38 -9.86
CA GLU A 55 -17.61 -0.54 -8.42
C GLU A 55 -16.23 -0.69 -7.78
N ALA A 56 -15.37 -1.53 -8.34
CA ALA A 56 -13.99 -1.72 -7.90
C ALA A 56 -13.20 -0.41 -7.99
N LYS A 57 -13.33 0.34 -9.10
CA LYS A 57 -12.71 1.67 -9.24
C LYS A 57 -13.16 2.61 -8.13
N THR A 58 -14.47 2.65 -7.86
CA THR A 58 -15.04 3.52 -6.81
C THR A 58 -14.51 3.14 -5.43
N LYS A 59 -14.43 1.84 -5.12
CA LYS A 59 -13.86 1.35 -3.86
C LYS A 59 -12.38 1.72 -3.70
N ILE A 60 -11.59 1.56 -4.75
CA ILE A 60 -10.16 1.92 -4.74
C ILE A 60 -9.98 3.42 -4.49
N ILE A 61 -10.73 4.28 -5.21
CA ILE A 61 -10.68 5.73 -5.03
C ILE A 61 -11.10 6.12 -3.62
N GLY A 62 -12.20 5.55 -3.10
CA GLY A 62 -12.65 5.78 -1.73
C GLY A 62 -11.57 5.40 -0.72
N PHE A 63 -10.98 4.20 -0.86
CA PHE A 63 -9.92 3.74 0.02
C PHE A 63 -8.70 4.69 0.01
N ILE A 64 -8.29 5.18 -1.17
CA ILE A 64 -7.20 6.15 -1.28
C ILE A 64 -7.57 7.47 -0.59
N ASN A 65 -8.78 7.98 -0.79
CA ASN A 65 -9.20 9.25 -0.19
C ASN A 65 -9.29 9.17 1.33
N ASP A 66 -9.72 8.03 1.85
CA ASP A 66 -9.88 7.79 3.29
C ASP A 66 -8.53 7.57 3.98
N HIS A 67 -7.56 6.94 3.30
CA HIS A 67 -6.34 6.46 3.95
C HIS A 67 -5.06 7.16 3.49
N LEU A 68 -4.95 7.69 2.27
CA LEU A 68 -3.71 8.32 1.80
C LEU A 68 -3.69 9.81 2.21
N PRO A 69 -2.90 10.23 3.21
CA PRO A 69 -2.97 11.60 3.71
C PRO A 69 -2.54 12.60 2.65
N SER A 70 -3.20 13.76 2.61
CA SER A 70 -2.69 14.94 1.88
C SER A 70 -1.80 15.78 2.81
N LYS A 71 -0.89 16.57 2.22
CA LYS A 71 -0.02 17.48 2.99
C LYS A 71 -0.80 18.43 3.91
N ARG A 72 -2.04 18.80 3.53
CA ARG A 72 -2.91 19.70 4.31
C ARG A 72 -3.51 19.02 5.54
N GLN A 73 -3.68 17.69 5.53
CA GLN A 73 -4.25 16.92 6.64
C GLN A 73 -3.22 16.59 7.73
N ARG A 74 -1.92 16.85 7.49
CA ARG A 74 -0.83 16.46 8.39
C ARG A 74 -1.06 16.91 9.84
N GLU A 75 -1.22 18.22 10.07
CA GLU A 75 -1.38 18.76 11.42
C GLU A 75 -2.64 18.25 12.10
N PHE A 76 -3.72 18.07 11.34
CA PHE A 76 -4.96 17.49 11.84
C PHE A 76 -4.76 16.04 12.32
N LEU A 77 -4.07 15.20 11.54
CA LEU A 77 -3.77 13.82 11.91
C LEU A 77 -2.81 13.73 13.10
N ARG A 78 -1.82 14.64 13.20
CA ARG A 78 -0.95 14.74 14.39
C ARG A 78 -1.75 15.11 15.63
N ASN A 79 -2.69 16.05 15.52
CA ASN A 79 -3.56 16.42 16.64
C ASN A 79 -4.44 15.25 17.10
N LYS A 80 -4.97 14.45 16.17
CA LYS A 80 -5.70 13.21 16.49
C LYS A 80 -4.84 12.25 17.32
N LEU A 81 -3.60 12.00 16.87
CA LEU A 81 -2.67 11.14 17.61
C LEU A 81 -2.36 11.70 19.00
N LEU A 82 -2.16 13.02 19.14
CA LEU A 82 -1.93 13.66 20.43
C LEU A 82 -3.12 13.53 21.39
N ASN A 83 -4.34 13.51 20.86
CA ASN A 83 -5.56 13.27 21.62
C ASN A 83 -5.78 11.79 21.99
N GLY A 84 -4.86 10.89 21.61
CA GLY A 84 -4.98 9.46 21.84
C GLY A 84 -5.91 8.74 20.86
N GLU A 85 -6.32 9.39 19.77
CA GLU A 85 -7.11 8.74 18.71
C GLU A 85 -6.23 7.79 17.88
N SER A 86 -6.84 6.71 17.39
CA SER A 86 -6.21 5.82 16.41
C SER A 86 -6.54 6.26 14.99
N ILE A 87 -5.55 6.22 14.09
CA ILE A 87 -5.71 6.52 12.67
C ILE A 87 -5.23 5.32 11.83
N ILE A 88 -5.84 5.14 10.65
CA ILE A 88 -5.40 4.16 9.65
C ILE A 88 -5.01 4.96 8.42
N ILE A 89 -3.76 4.86 8.00
CA ILE A 89 -3.24 5.61 6.85
C ILE A 89 -2.42 4.71 5.92
N LEU A 90 -2.39 5.07 4.64
CA LEU A 90 -1.43 4.61 3.65
C LEU A 90 -0.20 5.51 3.72
N ASP A 91 0.94 4.94 4.09
CA ASP A 91 2.21 5.65 4.16
C ASP A 91 3.37 4.70 3.87
N ASP A 92 4.52 5.26 3.54
CA ASP A 92 5.79 4.55 3.42
C ASP A 92 6.44 4.39 4.80
N PHE A 93 5.79 3.61 5.67
CA PHE A 93 6.30 3.32 7.00
C PHE A 93 7.62 2.58 6.92
N SER A 94 8.63 3.07 7.64
CA SER A 94 9.91 2.37 7.77
C SER A 94 10.27 2.18 9.24
N VAL A 95 10.80 0.99 9.54
CA VAL A 95 11.27 0.61 10.88
C VAL A 95 12.76 0.33 10.80
N SER A 96 13.54 1.01 11.62
CA SER A 96 14.96 0.72 11.81
C SER A 96 15.21 0.18 13.21
N ILE A 97 16.17 -0.72 13.34
CA ILE A 97 16.55 -1.31 14.63
C ILE A 97 17.85 -0.66 15.07
N ASP A 98 17.82 0.00 16.22
CA ASP A 98 19.02 0.43 16.91
C ASP A 98 19.52 -0.74 17.77
N LEU A 99 20.64 -1.35 17.36
CA LEU A 99 21.25 -2.48 18.05
C LEU A 99 21.83 -2.09 19.42
N GLY A 100 22.21 -0.83 19.62
CA GLY A 100 22.77 -0.34 20.88
C GLY A 100 21.70 -0.19 21.95
N SER A 101 20.56 0.41 21.60
CA SER A 101 19.44 0.61 22.54
C SER A 101 18.40 -0.51 22.53
N GLY A 102 18.44 -1.40 21.53
CA GLY A 102 17.40 -2.42 21.28
C GLY A 102 16.07 -1.85 20.78
N ARG A 103 16.00 -0.54 20.49
CA ARG A 103 14.77 0.15 20.07
C ARG A 103 14.49 -0.07 18.59
N ARG A 104 13.20 -0.08 18.27
CA ARG A 104 12.70 -0.10 16.89
C ARG A 104 12.14 1.28 16.58
N ASN A 105 12.93 2.08 15.88
CA ASN A 105 12.57 3.44 15.51
C ASN A 105 11.63 3.39 14.31
N LEU A 106 10.51 4.10 14.40
CA LEU A 106 9.47 4.18 13.38
C LEU A 106 9.52 5.55 12.72
N LYS A 107 9.51 5.56 11.40
CA LYS A 107 9.33 6.75 10.58
C LYS A 107 7.97 6.71 9.87
N ILE A 108 7.24 7.82 9.93
CA ILE A 108 5.93 8.05 9.32
C ILE A 108 6.05 9.31 8.43
N PRO A 109 6.49 9.16 7.17
CA PRO A 109 6.80 10.29 6.29
C PRO A 109 5.61 11.24 6.08
N SER A 110 4.40 10.73 5.89
CA SER A 110 3.21 11.58 5.67
C SER A 110 2.87 12.50 6.85
N LEU A 111 3.38 12.17 8.05
CA LEU A 111 3.17 12.91 9.28
C LEU A 111 4.40 13.72 9.74
N ASP A 112 5.51 13.68 9.00
CA ASP A 112 6.82 14.23 9.41
C ASP A 112 7.24 13.75 10.82
N ILE A 113 7.05 12.45 11.09
CA ILE A 113 7.48 11.80 12.34
C ILE A 113 8.66 10.89 12.02
N ASP A 114 9.81 11.17 12.62
CA ASP A 114 11.06 10.41 12.46
C ASP A 114 11.62 9.87 13.79
N ASN A 115 11.00 10.24 14.91
CA ASN A 115 11.43 9.94 16.27
C ASN A 115 10.41 9.08 17.05
N ALA A 116 9.50 8.41 16.36
CA ALA A 116 8.59 7.44 16.98
C ALA A 116 9.31 6.10 17.23
N TYR A 117 8.74 5.28 18.11
CA TYR A 117 9.23 3.94 18.39
C TYR A 117 8.07 2.96 18.58
N ILE A 118 8.33 1.68 18.32
CA ILE A 118 7.34 0.62 18.47
C ILE A 118 7.49 -0.02 19.86
N GLU A 119 6.54 0.23 20.75
CA GLU A 119 6.50 -0.41 22.09
C GLU A 119 6.17 -1.91 22.03
N LYS A 120 5.31 -2.32 21.08
CA LYS A 120 4.88 -3.72 20.90
C LYS A 120 4.57 -3.93 19.42
N LEU A 121 5.02 -5.05 18.83
CA LEU A 121 4.71 -5.37 17.42
C LEU A 121 3.19 -5.31 17.24
N PRO A 122 2.65 -4.40 16.40
CA PRO A 122 1.22 -4.37 16.20
C PRO A 122 0.82 -5.68 15.52
N LYS A 123 -0.18 -6.38 16.07
CA LYS A 123 -0.71 -7.63 15.50
C LYS A 123 -1.27 -7.45 14.09
N HIS A 124 -1.38 -6.22 13.60
CA HIS A 124 -2.04 -5.83 12.36
C HIS A 124 -1.28 -4.75 11.56
N VAL A 125 0.06 -4.70 11.62
CA VAL A 125 0.79 -3.93 10.59
C VAL A 125 0.74 -4.72 9.30
N LEU A 126 -0.16 -4.34 8.40
CA LEU A 126 -0.08 -4.75 6.99
C LEU A 126 0.97 -3.88 6.30
N ALA A 127 2.24 -4.05 6.68
CA ALA A 127 3.36 -3.68 5.84
C ALA A 127 3.67 -4.91 5.00
N LYS A 128 2.99 -5.06 3.86
CA LYS A 128 3.37 -6.05 2.86
C LYS A 128 4.58 -5.47 2.14
N MET A 129 5.76 -5.56 2.78
CA MET A 129 7.04 -5.28 2.14
C MET A 129 7.27 -6.41 1.14
N PHE A 130 6.84 -6.21 -0.10
CA PHE A 130 7.21 -7.10 -1.19
C PHE A 130 8.64 -6.78 -1.57
N THR A 131 9.61 -7.48 -0.97
CA THR A 131 10.92 -7.65 -1.58
C THR A 131 10.74 -8.54 -2.80
N PHE A 132 10.70 -7.94 -3.98
CA PHE A 132 10.94 -8.64 -5.23
C PHE A 132 12.46 -8.77 -5.41
N ASP A 133 13.04 -9.84 -4.86
CA ASP A 133 14.24 -10.39 -5.46
C ASP A 133 13.78 -11.23 -6.66
N ILE A 134 13.88 -10.65 -7.86
CA ILE A 134 13.78 -11.40 -9.10
C ILE A 134 15.22 -11.74 -9.51
N MET A 135 15.62 -12.98 -9.23
CA MET A 135 16.57 -13.72 -10.09
C MET A 135 15.76 -14.74 -10.89
#